data_AF-A0A9D2DXA1-F1
#
_entry.id   AF-A0A9D2DXA1-F1
#
_cell.length_a   1.000
_cell.length_b   1.000
_cell.length_c   1.000
_cell.angle_alpha   90.00
_cell.angle_beta   90.00
_cell.angle_gamma   90.00
#
_symmetry.space_group_name_H-M   'P 1'
#
loop_
_entity.id
_entity.type
_entity.pdbx_description
1 polymer ?
#
loop_
_entity_poly.entity_id
_entity_poly.type
_entity_poly.pdbx_seq_one_letter_code
_entity_poly.pdbx_strand_id
1 'polypeptide(L)'
;MTREQQEYFADQFVRKDLRERVLHEMRKKPDRFEWRLCHDVLGMIDEKAIIFGGDKLNEAQVITQLKKYTCAGEGFLVFCAQDGEVVSIEEGVEACFASGGGSAFVMDKVALFKEEYFAGSPDKFIVLASSARKG
;
A
#
# COMPACT_ATOMS: atom_id res chain seq x y z
N MET A 1 7.49 0.94 11.23
CA MET A 1 6.09 0.63 11.64
C MET A 1 5.95 0.00 13.02
N THR A 2 4.84 0.28 13.72
CA THR A 2 4.42 -0.36 14.96
C THR A 2 3.72 -1.71 14.71
N ARG A 3 3.56 -2.53 15.75
CA ARG A 3 2.85 -3.82 15.66
C ARG A 3 1.38 -3.63 15.23
N GLU A 4 0.73 -2.60 15.74
CA GLU A 4 -0.67 -2.28 15.43
C GLU A 4 -0.84 -1.89 13.96
N GLN A 5 0.07 -1.07 13.42
CA GLN A 5 0.08 -0.71 12.00
C GLN A 5 0.26 -1.94 11.10
N GLN A 6 1.14 -2.87 11.48
CA GLN A 6 1.34 -4.13 10.74
C GLN A 6 0.07 -4.99 10.74
N GLU A 7 -0.55 -5.18 11.92
CA GLU A 7 -1.78 -5.97 12.08
C GLU A 7 -2.94 -5.35 11.29
N TYR A 8 -3.08 -4.03 11.35
CA TYR A 8 -4.06 -3.29 10.57
C TYR A 8 -3.83 -3.45 9.06
N PHE A 9 -2.61 -3.24 8.57
CA PHE A 9 -2.28 -3.41 7.15
C PHE A 9 -2.64 -4.81 6.64
N ALA A 10 -2.23 -5.85 7.38
CA ALA A 10 -2.50 -7.23 6.99
C ALA A 10 -3.99 -7.57 7.02
N ASP A 11 -4.74 -7.12 8.04
CA ASP A 11 -6.18 -7.39 8.11
C ASP A 11 -6.96 -6.66 7.01
N GLN A 12 -6.59 -5.41 6.70
CA GLN A 12 -7.37 -4.60 5.78
C GLN A 12 -7.04 -4.86 4.31
N PHE A 13 -5.77 -5.04 3.94
CA PHE A 13 -5.33 -5.01 2.54
C PHE A 13 -4.73 -6.31 2.03
N VAL A 14 -4.33 -7.24 2.91
CA VAL A 14 -3.78 -8.53 2.52
C VAL A 14 -4.88 -9.60 2.47
N ARG A 15 -4.82 -10.48 1.47
CA ARG A 15 -5.72 -11.62 1.34
C ARG A 15 -5.71 -12.49 2.61
N LYS A 16 -6.89 -12.99 2.99
CA LYS A 16 -7.10 -13.71 4.26
C LYS A 16 -6.14 -14.89 4.46
N ASP A 17 -5.86 -15.64 3.40
CA ASP A 17 -4.95 -16.80 3.39
C ASP A 17 -3.47 -16.45 3.54
N LEU A 18 -3.09 -15.18 3.32
CA LEU A 18 -1.72 -14.71 3.39
C LEU A 18 -1.41 -13.85 4.62
N ARG A 19 -2.41 -13.43 5.40
CA ARG A 19 -2.24 -12.48 6.52
C ARG A 19 -1.17 -12.90 7.53
N GLU A 20 -1.24 -14.13 8.02
CA GLU A 20 -0.27 -14.64 9.00
C GLU A 20 1.15 -14.67 8.43
N ARG A 21 1.26 -15.06 7.15
CA ARG A 21 2.53 -15.13 6.45
C ARG A 21 3.13 -13.74 6.24
N VAL A 22 2.34 -12.79 5.77
CA VAL A 22 2.79 -11.40 5.57
C VAL A 22 3.17 -10.77 6.91
N LEU A 23 2.38 -10.97 7.97
CA LEU A 23 2.74 -10.50 9.32
C LEU A 23 4.06 -11.10 9.81
N HIS A 24 4.28 -12.39 9.57
CA HIS A 24 5.57 -13.02 9.89
C HIS A 24 6.71 -12.40 9.08
N GLU A 25 6.51 -12.19 7.79
CA GLU A 25 7.51 -11.59 6.89
C GLU A 25 7.83 -10.14 7.33
N MET A 26 6.84 -9.29 7.59
CA MET A 26 7.03 -7.93 8.13
C MET A 26 7.84 -7.90 9.44
N ARG A 27 7.69 -8.92 10.31
CA ARG A 27 8.34 -8.96 11.63
C ARG A 27 9.70 -9.62 11.64
N LYS A 28 9.91 -10.62 10.78
CA LYS A 28 11.07 -11.54 10.86
C LYS A 28 11.86 -11.65 9.57
N LYS A 29 11.29 -11.25 8.43
CA LYS A 29 11.89 -11.37 7.09
C LYS A 29 11.52 -10.13 6.24
N PRO A 30 11.90 -8.91 6.65
CA PRO A 30 11.50 -7.68 5.97
C PRO A 30 11.87 -7.67 4.49
N ASP A 31 13.04 -8.20 4.11
CA ASP A 31 13.46 -8.33 2.69
C ASP A 31 12.50 -9.20 1.87
N ARG A 32 11.87 -10.21 2.50
CA ARG A 32 10.87 -11.05 1.82
C ARG A 32 9.56 -10.31 1.64
N PHE A 33 9.21 -9.45 2.60
CA PHE A 33 8.04 -8.59 2.50
C PHE A 33 8.23 -7.51 1.45
N GLU A 34 9.40 -6.86 1.42
CA GLU A 34 9.85 -5.96 0.35
C GLU A 34 9.70 -6.61 -1.01
N TRP A 35 10.26 -7.80 -1.20
CA TRP A 35 10.17 -8.53 -2.47
C TRP A 35 8.73 -8.70 -2.96
N ARG A 36 7.76 -8.89 -2.05
CA ARG A 36 6.34 -8.95 -2.43
C ARG A 36 5.81 -7.59 -2.87
N LEU A 37 6.13 -6.53 -2.14
CA LEU A 37 5.74 -5.18 -2.53
C LEU A 37 6.38 -4.77 -3.87
N CYS A 38 7.58 -5.26 -4.18
CA CYS A 38 8.26 -4.98 -5.42
C CYS A 38 7.71 -5.76 -6.63
N HIS A 39 7.21 -6.99 -6.43
CA HIS A 39 7.00 -7.93 -7.56
C HIS A 39 5.72 -8.78 -7.50
N ASP A 40 4.96 -8.75 -6.41
CA ASP A 40 3.83 -9.68 -6.17
C ASP A 40 2.69 -8.99 -5.41
N VAL A 41 2.41 -7.71 -5.71
CA VAL A 41 1.32 -7.00 -5.04
C VAL A 41 -0.01 -7.68 -5.34
N LEU A 42 -0.27 -8.05 -6.61
CA LEU A 42 -1.49 -8.75 -7.02
C LEU A 42 -1.65 -10.14 -6.37
N GLY A 43 -0.55 -10.85 -6.10
CA GLY A 43 -0.60 -12.10 -5.35
C GLY A 43 -0.91 -11.89 -3.86
N MET A 44 -0.56 -10.72 -3.31
CA MET A 44 -0.76 -10.35 -1.91
C MET A 44 -2.16 -9.77 -1.63
N ILE A 45 -2.70 -8.95 -2.53
CA ILE A 45 -3.98 -8.25 -2.38
C ILE A 45 -5.13 -9.00 -3.07
N ASP A 46 -6.37 -8.62 -2.77
CA ASP A 46 -7.54 -9.08 -3.51
C ASP A 46 -7.77 -8.17 -4.72
N GLU A 47 -7.63 -8.68 -5.94
CA GLU A 47 -7.80 -7.89 -7.18
C GLU A 47 -9.16 -7.20 -7.26
N LYS A 48 -10.22 -7.77 -6.67
CA LYS A 48 -11.55 -7.15 -6.62
C LYS A 48 -11.61 -5.90 -5.73
N ALA A 49 -10.58 -5.67 -4.92
CA ALA A 49 -10.45 -4.48 -4.09
C ALA A 49 -9.75 -3.32 -4.81
N ILE A 50 -9.19 -3.56 -6.00
CA ILE A 50 -8.51 -2.52 -6.79
C ILE A 50 -9.57 -1.61 -7.40
N ILE A 51 -9.50 -0.33 -7.05
CA ILE A 51 -10.37 0.72 -7.64
C ILE A 51 -9.69 1.44 -8.79
N PHE A 52 -8.37 1.56 -8.75
CA PHE A 52 -7.55 2.07 -9.85
C PHE A 52 -6.24 1.29 -9.90
N GLY A 53 -5.80 0.91 -11.10
CA GLY A 53 -4.58 0.15 -11.31
C GLY A 53 -3.91 0.50 -12.64
N GLY A 54 -2.58 0.57 -12.65
CA GLY A 54 -1.77 0.65 -13.86
C GLY A 54 -0.53 1.54 -13.73
N ASP A 55 0.24 1.61 -14.81
CA ASP A 55 1.56 2.23 -14.90
C ASP A 55 1.52 3.76 -15.07
N LYS A 56 0.42 4.31 -15.63
CA LYS A 56 0.28 5.73 -16.01
C LYS A 56 -0.27 6.67 -14.93
N LEU A 57 -0.50 6.19 -13.70
CA LEU A 57 -0.98 7.04 -12.62
C LEU A 57 0.12 8.00 -12.15
N ASN A 58 -0.16 9.30 -12.22
CA ASN A 58 0.68 10.35 -11.62
C ASN A 58 0.20 10.72 -10.21
N GLU A 59 1.04 11.45 -9.46
CA GLU A 59 0.77 11.83 -8.06
C GLU A 59 -0.55 12.58 -7.90
N ALA A 60 -0.82 13.58 -8.76
CA ALA A 60 -2.04 14.38 -8.68
C ALA A 60 -3.31 13.53 -8.87
N GLN A 61 -3.27 12.57 -9.79
CA GLN A 61 -4.36 11.62 -10.01
C GLN A 61 -4.54 10.71 -8.79
N VAL A 62 -3.44 10.19 -8.22
CA VAL A 62 -3.48 9.32 -7.03
C VAL A 62 -4.08 10.07 -5.85
N ILE A 63 -3.60 11.28 -5.53
CA ILE A 63 -4.13 12.13 -4.46
C ILE A 63 -5.63 12.37 -4.66
N THR A 64 -6.03 12.72 -5.90
CA THR A 64 -7.45 12.95 -6.24
C THR A 64 -8.30 11.70 -5.97
N GLN A 65 -7.80 10.51 -6.29
CA GLN A 65 -8.55 9.28 -6.05
C GLN A 65 -8.57 8.94 -4.55
N LEU A 66 -7.44 8.98 -3.85
CA LEU A 66 -7.37 8.68 -2.41
C LEU A 66 -8.38 9.53 -1.62
N LYS A 67 -8.44 10.84 -1.88
CA LYS A 67 -9.37 11.79 -1.24
C LYS A 67 -10.85 11.47 -1.47
N LYS A 68 -11.23 10.66 -2.45
CA LYS A 68 -12.63 10.21 -2.64
C LYS A 68 -13.03 9.09 -1.70
N TYR A 69 -12.06 8.32 -1.20
CA TYR A 69 -12.30 7.07 -0.46
C TYR A 69 -11.89 7.16 1.01
N THR A 70 -11.43 8.32 1.45
CA THR A 70 -11.03 8.56 2.84
C THR A 70 -11.49 9.92 3.31
N CYS A 71 -11.89 9.99 4.58
CA CYS A 71 -12.06 11.26 5.30
C CYS A 71 -10.84 11.57 6.19
N ALA A 72 -9.91 10.62 6.32
CA ALA A 72 -8.67 10.82 7.05
C ALA A 72 -7.74 11.74 6.23
N GLY A 73 -7.14 12.73 6.89
CA GLY A 73 -6.15 13.63 6.26
C GLY A 73 -4.73 13.05 6.24
N GLU A 74 -4.51 11.93 6.93
CA GLU A 74 -3.21 11.32 7.14
C GLU A 74 -3.28 9.80 7.00
N GLY A 75 -2.11 9.18 6.79
CA GLY A 75 -1.91 7.75 6.72
C GLY A 75 -0.48 7.39 7.13
N PHE A 76 -0.15 6.11 7.16
CA PHE A 76 1.21 5.68 7.48
C PHE A 76 1.92 5.05 6.27
N LEU A 77 3.22 5.26 6.22
CA LEU A 77 4.09 4.70 5.19
C LEU A 77 4.44 3.24 5.47
N VAL A 78 4.51 2.44 4.41
CA VAL A 78 4.94 1.04 4.44
C VAL A 78 6.07 0.88 3.43
N PHE A 79 7.23 0.47 3.92
CA PHE A 79 8.41 0.22 3.10
C PHE A 79 8.88 1.44 2.28
N CYS A 80 8.91 2.60 2.94
CA CYS A 80 9.53 3.84 2.46
C CYS A 80 10.73 4.21 3.36
N ALA A 81 11.49 5.24 2.98
CA ALA A 81 12.58 5.77 3.82
C ALA A 81 12.15 6.11 5.27
N GLN A 82 10.88 6.48 5.44
CA GLN A 82 10.22 6.82 6.72
C GLN A 82 9.18 5.75 7.13
N ASP A 83 9.56 4.47 7.13
CA ASP A 83 8.64 3.35 7.39
C ASP A 83 7.85 3.48 8.71
N GLY A 84 6.52 3.55 8.60
CA GLY A 84 5.58 3.69 9.71
C GLY A 84 5.35 5.11 10.20
N GLU A 85 6.02 6.12 9.65
CA GLU A 85 5.67 7.52 9.93
C GLU A 85 4.26 7.82 9.44
N VAL A 86 3.54 8.62 10.23
CA VAL A 86 2.22 9.14 9.88
C VAL A 86 2.42 10.49 9.21
N VAL A 87 1.93 10.61 7.98
CA VAL A 87 2.16 11.77 7.11
C VAL A 87 0.86 12.15 6.40
N SER A 88 0.81 13.37 5.86
CA SER A 88 -0.32 13.82 5.04
C SER A 88 -0.46 12.99 3.76
N ILE A 89 -1.61 13.11 3.07
CA ILE A 89 -1.82 12.41 1.79
C ILE A 89 -0.76 12.81 0.76
N GLU A 90 -0.47 14.10 0.67
CA GLU A 90 0.50 14.66 -0.27
C GLU A 90 1.90 14.09 0.00
N GLU A 91 2.38 14.17 1.23
CA GLU A 91 3.68 13.62 1.64
C GLU A 91 3.74 12.10 1.46
N GLY A 92 2.64 11.40 1.76
CA GLY A 92 2.55 9.95 1.64
C GLY A 92 2.66 9.46 0.20
N VAL A 93 1.99 10.17 -0.72
CA VAL A 93 2.07 9.89 -2.15
C VAL A 93 3.45 10.24 -2.70
N GLU A 94 3.99 11.40 -2.35
CA GLU A 94 5.34 11.82 -2.75
C GLU A 94 6.38 10.78 -2.31
N ALA A 95 6.34 10.34 -1.05
CA ALA A 95 7.25 9.34 -0.51
C ALA A 95 7.16 7.99 -1.25
N CYS A 96 5.95 7.57 -1.64
CA CYS A 96 5.80 6.35 -2.45
C CYS A 96 6.42 6.51 -3.84
N PHE A 97 6.18 7.63 -4.52
CA PHE A 97 6.71 7.90 -5.87
C PHE A 97 8.23 8.09 -5.88
N ALA A 98 8.78 8.70 -4.84
CA ALA A 98 10.22 8.87 -4.66
C ALA A 98 10.93 7.55 -4.27
N SER A 99 10.20 6.53 -3.81
CA SER A 99 10.78 5.22 -3.50
C SER A 99 11.26 4.52 -4.77
N GLY A 100 12.55 4.14 -4.77
CA GLY A 100 13.13 3.32 -5.84
C GLY A 100 12.55 1.90 -5.90
N GLY A 101 12.10 1.37 -4.75
CA GLY A 101 11.53 0.03 -4.62
C GLY A 101 10.01 0.01 -4.54
N GLY A 102 9.48 -1.15 -4.15
CA GLY A 102 8.07 -1.33 -3.81
C GLY A 102 7.73 -0.60 -2.52
N SER A 103 6.57 0.05 -2.48
CA SER A 103 6.12 0.85 -1.33
C SER A 103 4.61 0.85 -1.20
N ALA A 104 4.12 1.22 -0.02
CA ALA A 104 2.71 1.47 0.20
C ALA A 104 2.47 2.69 1.10
N PHE A 105 1.34 3.35 0.89
CA PHE A 105 0.82 4.37 1.78
C PHE A 105 -0.59 3.98 2.20
N VAL A 106 -0.80 3.84 3.50
CA VAL A 106 -1.99 3.19 4.06
C VAL A 106 -2.81 4.19 4.86
N MET A 107 -4.09 4.27 4.53
CA MET A 107 -5.09 5.10 5.19
C MET A 107 -6.31 4.26 5.62
N ASP A 108 -7.23 4.86 6.38
CA ASP A 108 -8.39 4.19 7.01
C ASP A 108 -9.15 3.17 6.13
N LYS A 109 -9.46 3.53 4.87
CA LYS A 109 -10.25 2.66 3.98
C LYS A 109 -9.60 2.41 2.64
N VAL A 110 -8.39 2.93 2.44
CA VAL A 110 -7.73 2.94 1.15
C VAL A 110 -6.23 2.89 1.34
N ALA A 111 -5.55 2.19 0.44
CA ALA A 111 -4.10 2.19 0.36
C ALA A 111 -3.65 2.41 -1.08
N LEU A 112 -2.53 3.10 -1.23
CA LEU A 112 -1.72 3.11 -2.44
C LEU A 112 -0.66 2.03 -2.30
N PHE A 113 -0.52 1.19 -3.31
CA PHE A 113 0.62 0.31 -3.51
C PHE A 113 1.36 0.76 -4.77
N LYS A 114 2.68 0.72 -4.74
CA LYS A 114 3.55 0.96 -5.88
C LYS A 114 4.56 -0.17 -5.94
N GLU A 115 4.68 -0.81 -7.10
CA GLU A 115 5.70 -1.84 -7.33
C GLU A 115 7.08 -1.23 -7.66
N GLU A 116 8.09 -2.09 -7.79
CA GLU A 116 9.42 -1.68 -8.25
C GLU A 116 9.46 -1.54 -9.78
N TYR A 117 10.32 -0.64 -10.26
CA TYR A 117 10.61 -0.50 -11.68
C TYR A 117 11.30 -1.77 -12.22
N PHE A 118 10.66 -2.53 -13.13
CA PHE A 118 11.34 -3.64 -13.82
C PHE A 118 11.51 -3.39 -15.34
N ALA A 119 10.57 -2.69 -15.97
CA ALA A 119 10.69 -2.07 -17.30
C ALA A 119 9.48 -1.15 -17.55
N GLY A 120 9.68 0.11 -17.90
CA GLY A 120 8.57 1.09 -18.02
C GLY A 120 8.15 1.67 -16.66
N SER A 121 7.02 2.37 -16.58
CA SER A 121 6.61 2.99 -15.30
C SER A 121 6.14 1.93 -14.29
N PRO A 122 6.48 2.02 -12.99
CA PRO A 122 6.03 1.04 -12.01
C PRO A 122 4.52 1.00 -11.90
N ASP A 123 3.96 -0.19 -11.74
CA ASP A 123 2.53 -0.36 -11.50
C ASP A 123 2.13 0.24 -10.16
N LYS A 124 0.98 0.90 -10.16
CA LYS A 124 0.39 1.54 -8.99
C LYS A 124 -1.03 1.06 -8.83
N PHE A 125 -1.37 0.65 -7.62
CA PHE A 125 -2.71 0.15 -7.28
C PHE A 125 -3.28 0.98 -6.14
N ILE A 126 -4.51 1.45 -6.32
CA ILE A 126 -5.31 2.02 -5.25
C ILE A 126 -6.33 0.96 -4.85
N VAL A 127 -6.31 0.58 -3.58
CA VAL A 127 -6.99 -0.61 -3.07
C VAL A 127 -7.88 -0.23 -1.89
N LEU A 128 -9.14 -0.69 -1.90
CA LEU A 128 -10.06 -0.51 -0.78
C LEU A 128 -9.87 -1.56 0.30
N ALA A 129 -9.97 -1.12 1.56
CA ALA A 129 -9.92 -1.98 2.72
C ALA A 129 -11.01 -3.06 2.69
N SER A 130 -10.72 -4.24 3.25
CA SER A 130 -11.69 -5.35 3.34
C SER A 130 -12.96 -4.98 4.10
N SER A 131 -12.85 -4.11 5.11
CA SER A 131 -13.99 -3.57 5.87
C SER A 131 -14.92 -2.71 5.02
N ALA A 132 -14.38 -1.90 4.11
CA ALA A 132 -15.15 -1.01 3.24
C ALA A 132 -15.96 -1.75 2.16
N ARG A 133 -15.67 -3.03 1.92
CA ARG A 133 -16.31 -3.87 0.89
C ARG A 133 -17.48 -4.73 1.40
N LYS A 134 -17.76 -4.71 2.71
CA LYS A 134 -18.84 -5.49 3.34
C LYS A 134 -20.19 -4.72 3.42
N GLY A 135 -20.28 -3.58 2.74
CA GLY A 135 -21.49 -2.76 2.65
C GLY A 135 -22.43 -3.18 1.52
#